data_AF-A0A5B9BKC7-F1
#
_entry.id   AF-A0A5B9BKC7-F1
#
_cell.length_a   1.000
_cell.length_b   1.000
_cell.length_c   1.000
_cell.angle_alpha   90.00
_cell.angle_beta   90.00
_cell.angle_gamma   90.00
#
_symmetry.space_group_name_H-M   'P 1'
#
loop_
_entity.id
_entity.type
_entity.pdbx_description
1 polymer ?
#
loop_
_entity_poly.entity_id
_entity_poly.type
_entity_poly.pdbx_seq_one_letter_code
_entity_poly.pdbx_strand_id
1 'polypeptide(L)'
;MYHWWQSLLRRFDLEHTFRLMKETLGWTAPKVRHADTVDLWTWLIIAAHTQLRLARPLAEDLRRPWERPAEPRRLTPTGSKNKHRAKHQDVVKTVKRAESI
;
A
#
# COMPACT_ATOMS: atom_id res chain seq x y z
N MET A 1 22.68 10.00 8.81
CA MET A 1 22.92 10.51 7.44
C MET A 1 21.86 9.99 6.46
N TYR A 2 20.57 10.32 6.66
CA TYR A 2 19.46 9.93 5.76
C TYR A 2 18.27 10.92 5.76
N HIS A 3 18.35 12.04 6.49
CA HIS A 3 17.26 13.02 6.58
C HIS A 3 16.97 13.71 5.24
N TRP A 4 17.99 13.96 4.43
CA TRP A 4 17.82 14.49 3.05
C TRP A 4 17.04 13.53 2.15
N TRP A 5 17.33 12.24 2.25
CA TRP A 5 16.66 11.21 1.48
C TRP A 5 15.18 11.07 1.89
N GLN A 6 14.89 11.11 3.19
CA GLN A 6 13.51 11.11 3.70
C GLN A 6 12.71 12.34 3.25
N SER A 7 13.34 13.52 3.21
CA SER A 7 12.72 14.74 2.68
C SER A 7 12.36 14.62 1.19
N LEU A 8 13.23 14.00 0.38
CA LEU A 8 12.96 13.74 -1.03
C LEU A 8 11.82 12.75 -1.24
N LEU A 9 11.80 11.65 -0.49
CA LEU A 9 10.70 10.68 -0.54
C LEU A 9 9.37 11.31 -0.14
N ARG A 10 9.35 12.18 0.87
CA ARG A 10 8.12 12.86 1.30
C ARG A 10 7.61 13.87 0.28
N ARG A 11 8.51 14.60 -0.40
CA ARG A 11 8.14 15.50 -1.49
C ARG A 11 7.60 14.73 -2.69
N PHE A 12 8.23 13.59 -3.02
CA PHE A 12 7.76 12.71 -4.09
C PHE A 12 6.37 12.13 -3.78
N ASP A 13 6.13 11.68 -2.54
CA ASP A 13 4.83 11.16 -2.09
C ASP A 13 3.73 12.22 -2.18
N LEU A 14 4.04 13.48 -1.83
CA LEU A 14 3.11 14.61 -1.97
C LEU A 14 2.79 14.91 -3.43
N GLU A 15 3.81 15.07 -4.28
CA GLU A 15 3.64 15.33 -5.72
C GLU A 15 2.76 14.25 -6.37
N HIS A 16 3.04 12.99 -6.08
CA HIS A 16 2.32 11.86 -6.64
C HIS A 16 0.87 11.80 -6.15
N THR A 17 0.65 12.13 -4.86
CA THR A 17 -0.70 12.22 -4.29
C THR A 17 -1.51 13.33 -4.94
N PHE A 18 -0.93 14.53 -5.10
CA PHE A 18 -1.60 15.64 -5.79
C PHE A 18 -1.90 15.32 -7.24
N ARG A 19 -0.99 14.62 -7.93
CA ARG A 19 -1.20 14.17 -9.29
C ARG A 19 -2.35 13.18 -9.39
N LEU A 20 -2.39 12.17 -8.53
CA LEU A 20 -3.47 11.19 -8.45
C LEU A 20 -4.83 11.87 -8.18
N MET A 21 -4.87 12.84 -7.26
CA MET A 21 -6.12 13.54 -6.95
C MET A 21 -6.65 14.35 -8.16
N LYS A 22 -5.77 15.04 -8.90
CA LYS A 22 -6.18 15.84 -10.06
C LYS A 22 -6.53 14.98 -11.28
N GLU A 23 -5.68 14.01 -11.62
CA GLU A 23 -5.79 13.24 -12.86
C GLU A 23 -6.73 12.04 -12.73
N THR A 24 -6.64 11.28 -11.64
CA THR A 24 -7.42 10.04 -11.48
C THR A 24 -8.73 10.26 -10.75
N LEU A 25 -8.72 11.02 -9.65
CA LEU A 25 -9.92 11.27 -8.83
C LEU A 25 -10.75 12.47 -9.33
N GLY A 26 -10.27 13.21 -10.33
CA GLY A 26 -11.04 14.26 -10.98
C GLY A 26 -11.27 15.49 -10.09
N TRP A 27 -10.28 15.89 -9.29
CA TRP A 27 -10.39 17.13 -8.50
C TRP A 27 -10.74 18.36 -9.34
N THR A 28 -10.24 18.44 -10.57
CA THR A 28 -10.54 19.56 -11.47
C THR A 28 -11.79 19.35 -12.33
N ALA A 29 -12.51 18.25 -12.16
CA ALA A 29 -13.73 17.95 -12.92
C ALA A 29 -14.99 18.77 -12.58
N PRO A 30 -15.20 19.30 -11.36
CA PRO A 30 -16.51 19.82 -10.97
C PRO A 30 -16.78 21.17 -11.64
N LYS A 31 -17.70 21.21 -12.61
CA LYS A 31 -18.22 22.45 -13.20
C LYS A 31 -19.43 22.93 -12.39
N VAL A 32 -19.20 23.39 -11.17
CA VAL A 32 -20.27 23.87 -10.27
C VAL A 32 -20.18 25.36 -10.03
N ARG A 33 -21.34 26.01 -9.93
CA ARG A 33 -21.46 27.47 -9.74
C ARG A 33 -21.37 27.90 -8.27
N HIS A 34 -21.58 26.99 -7.33
CA HIS A 34 -21.67 27.30 -5.90
C HIS A 34 -20.42 26.80 -5.15
N ALA A 35 -19.85 27.66 -4.31
CA ALA A 35 -18.66 27.36 -3.52
C ALA A 35 -18.85 26.12 -2.62
N ASP A 36 -20.00 26.03 -1.95
CA ASP A 36 -20.31 24.91 -1.05
C ASP A 36 -20.25 23.54 -1.75
N THR A 37 -20.60 23.47 -3.04
CA THR A 37 -20.52 22.22 -3.79
C THR A 37 -19.08 21.85 -4.16
N VAL A 38 -18.21 22.84 -4.35
CA VAL A 38 -16.76 22.62 -4.56
C VAL A 38 -16.12 22.10 -3.25
N ASP A 39 -16.56 22.60 -2.11
CA ASP A 39 -16.10 22.12 -0.80
C ASP A 39 -16.53 20.67 -0.56
N LEU A 40 -17.81 20.35 -0.80
CA LEU A 40 -18.30 18.97 -0.74
C LEU A 40 -17.55 18.04 -1.69
N TRP A 41 -17.23 18.51 -2.90
CA TRP A 41 -16.43 17.75 -3.86
C TRP A 41 -15.01 17.49 -3.35
N THR A 42 -14.39 18.49 -2.72
CA THR A 42 -13.08 18.35 -2.09
C THR A 42 -13.13 17.31 -0.96
N TRP A 43 -14.18 17.34 -0.12
CA TRP A 43 -14.39 16.33 0.92
C TRP A 43 -14.57 14.92 0.36
N LEU A 44 -15.31 14.75 -0.75
CA LEU A 44 -15.46 13.47 -1.42
C LEU A 44 -14.11 12.91 -1.91
N ILE A 45 -13.26 13.74 -2.49
CA ILE A 45 -11.94 13.34 -2.98
C ILE A 45 -11.01 12.96 -1.83
N ILE A 46 -11.02 13.74 -0.74
CA ILE A 46 -10.24 13.43 0.47
C ILE A 46 -10.71 12.09 1.06
N ALA A 47 -12.02 11.88 1.15
CA ALA A 47 -12.59 10.64 1.66
C ALA A 47 -12.20 9.44 0.78
N ALA A 48 -12.33 9.55 -0.55
CA ALA A 48 -11.92 8.50 -1.49
C ALA A 48 -10.41 8.19 -1.36
N HIS A 49 -9.55 9.21 -1.35
CA HIS A 49 -8.12 9.02 -1.16
C HIS A 49 -7.79 8.34 0.18
N THR A 50 -8.50 8.71 1.25
CA THR A 50 -8.34 8.08 2.57
C THR A 50 -8.76 6.62 2.56
N GLN A 51 -9.89 6.30 1.92
CA GLN A 51 -10.34 4.91 1.75
C GLN A 51 -9.33 4.07 0.97
N LEU A 52 -8.80 4.59 -0.14
CA LEU A 52 -7.72 3.95 -0.90
C LEU A 52 -6.46 3.72 -0.04
N ARG A 53 -6.09 4.68 0.81
CA ARG A 53 -4.94 4.56 1.70
C ARG A 53 -5.15 3.51 2.79
N LEU A 54 -6.35 3.43 3.36
CA LEU A 54 -6.73 2.42 4.34
C LEU A 54 -6.89 1.03 3.72
N ALA A 55 -7.30 0.95 2.45
CA ALA A 55 -7.43 -0.29 1.71
C ALA A 55 -6.09 -0.85 1.20
N ARG A 56 -4.98 -0.11 1.28
CA ARG A 56 -3.63 -0.58 0.90
C ARG A 56 -3.28 -1.98 1.42
N PRO A 57 -3.38 -2.27 2.73
CA PRO A 57 -3.11 -3.62 3.25
C PRO A 57 -4.08 -4.67 2.70
N LEU A 58 -5.35 -4.32 2.48
CA LEU A 58 -6.32 -5.24 1.87
C LEU A 58 -5.94 -5.56 0.42
N ALA A 59 -5.42 -4.59 -0.33
CA ALA A 59 -4.93 -4.79 -1.69
C ALA A 59 -3.63 -5.62 -1.76
N GLU A 60 -2.85 -5.69 -0.68
CA GLU A 60 -1.73 -6.66 -0.59
C GLU A 60 -2.24 -8.10 -0.42
N ASP A 61 -3.40 -8.28 0.21
CA ASP A 61 -4.08 -9.57 0.34
C ASP A 61 -4.82 -9.96 -0.95
N LEU A 62 -5.11 -9.01 -1.84
CA LEU A 62 -5.66 -9.29 -3.17
C LEU A 62 -4.57 -9.81 -4.11
N ARG A 63 -4.78 -11.04 -4.60
CA ARG A 63 -3.91 -11.65 -5.61
C ARG A 63 -3.89 -10.80 -6.87
N ARG A 64 -2.69 -10.48 -7.36
CA ARG A 64 -2.53 -9.71 -8.60
C ARG A 64 -2.86 -10.58 -9.81
N PRO A 65 -3.39 -10.01 -10.90
CA PRO A 65 -3.83 -10.78 -12.07
C PRO A 65 -2.76 -11.72 -12.68
N TRP A 66 -1.48 -11.39 -12.51
CA TRP A 66 -0.35 -12.14 -13.04
C TRP A 66 0.30 -13.09 -12.02
N GLU A 67 -0.18 -13.13 -10.77
CA GLU A 67 0.29 -14.10 -9.77
C GLU A 67 -0.31 -15.48 -10.05
N ARG A 68 0.49 -16.54 -9.90
CA ARG A 68 0.05 -17.91 -10.16
C ARG A 68 -1.14 -18.29 -9.25
N PRO A 69 -2.16 -19.01 -9.74
CA PRO A 69 -3.26 -19.48 -8.90
C PRO A 69 -2.74 -20.34 -7.74
N ALA A 70 -3.12 -19.99 -6.52
CA ALA A 70 -2.88 -20.85 -5.37
C ALA A 70 -3.66 -22.15 -5.56
N GLU A 71 -3.03 -23.30 -5.28
CA GLU A 71 -3.69 -24.61 -5.31
C GLU A 71 -4.99 -24.57 -4.48
N PRO A 72 -6.12 -25.06 -5.02
CA PRO A 72 -7.40 -25.07 -4.31
C PRO A 72 -7.39 -26.13 -3.21
N ARG A 73 -6.69 -25.87 -2.09
CA ARG A 73 -6.75 -26.71 -0.90
C ARG A 73 -7.61 -26.01 0.15
N ARG A 74 -8.87 -26.45 0.23
CA ARG A 74 -9.90 -26.22 1.26
C ARG A 74 -9.95 -24.81 1.86
N LEU A 75 -11.00 -24.09 1.47
CA LEU A 75 -11.50 -22.88 2.11
C LEU A 75 -11.76 -23.13 3.61
N THR A 76 -10.87 -22.64 4.48
CA THR A 76 -11.22 -22.23 5.85
C THR A 76 -11.51 -20.73 5.83
N PRO A 77 -12.55 -20.21 6.52
CA PRO A 77 -13.11 -18.86 6.32
C PRO A 77 -12.24 -17.69 6.83
N THR A 78 -10.92 -17.86 6.87
CA THR A 78 -9.94 -16.82 7.19
C THR A 78 -8.70 -17.06 6.33
N GLY A 79 -8.80 -16.68 5.06
CA GLY A 79 -7.77 -16.86 4.06
C GLY A 79 -7.08 -15.55 3.70
N SER A 80 -6.16 -15.08 4.55
CA SER A 80 -5.03 -14.30 4.06
C SER A 80 -3.73 -14.81 4.68
N LYS A 81 -2.83 -15.28 3.81
CA LYS A 81 -1.45 -15.62 4.18
C LYS A 81 -0.50 -15.08 3.12
N ASN A 82 -0.56 -13.77 2.85
CA ASN A 82 0.57 -13.06 2.27
C ASN A 82 1.54 -12.66 3.39
N LYS A 83 2.18 -13.67 4.00
CA LYS A 83 3.22 -13.46 5.01
C LYS A 83 4.58 -13.29 4.34
N HIS A 84 4.89 -12.10 3.85
CA HIS A 84 6.27 -11.75 3.53
C HIS A 84 6.97 -11.18 4.76
N ARG A 85 7.58 -12.05 5.57
CA ARG A 85 8.70 -11.65 6.44
C ARG A 85 9.70 -12.80 6.57
N ALA A 86 10.79 -12.71 5.80
CA ALA A 86 11.96 -13.56 5.99
C ALA A 86 12.51 -13.33 7.41
N LYS A 87 12.67 -14.39 8.21
CA LYS A 87 13.36 -14.33 9.51
C LYS A 87 14.86 -14.45 9.27
N HIS A 88 15.61 -13.45 9.68
CA HIS A 88 17.07 -13.39 9.65
C HIS A 88 17.71 -14.24 10.78
N GLN A 89 17.29 -15.49 10.98
CA GLN A 89 17.67 -16.24 12.19
C GLN A 89 18.18 -17.67 11.97
N ASP A 90 18.70 -17.98 10.78
CA ASP A 90 19.30 -19.30 10.50
C ASP A 90 20.81 -19.29 10.22
N VAL A 91 21.51 -18.16 10.43
CA VAL A 91 22.98 -18.13 10.30
C VAL A 91 23.69 -18.66 11.57
N VAL A 92 23.04 -18.64 12.73
CA VAL A 92 23.68 -19.04 14.00
C VAL A 92 23.70 -20.56 14.20
N LYS A 93 22.86 -21.33 13.49
CA LYS A 93 22.76 -22.78 13.67
C LYS A 93 23.78 -23.61 12.89
N THR A 94 24.48 -23.02 11.92
CA THR A 94 25.51 -23.75 11.15
C THR A 94 26.86 -23.78 11.87
N VAL A 95 27.13 -22.84 12.78
CA VAL A 95 28.43 -22.75 13.46
C VAL A 95 28.57 -23.74 14.63
N LYS A 96 27.48 -24.14 15.30
CA LYS A 96 27.56 -25.06 16.44
C LYS A 96 27.79 -26.54 16.10
N ARG A 97 27.84 -26.92 14.81
CA ARG A 97 28.16 -28.30 14.40
C ARG A 97 29.65 -28.51 14.08
N ALA A 98 30.46 -27.46 14.04
CA ALA A 98 31.89 -27.56 13.78
C ALA A 98 32.76 -27.70 15.04
N GLU A 99 32.20 -27.53 16.24
CA GLU A 99 32.94 -27.63 17.52
C GLU A 99 32.64 -28.92 18.31
N SER A 100 32.04 -29.93 17.65
CA SER A 100 31.79 -31.23 18.26
C SER A 100 32.31 -32.35 17.35
N ILE A 101 33.62 -32.34 17.09
CA ILE A 101 34.42 -33.53 16.75
C ILE A 101 35.74 -33.41 17.53
#